data_AF-A0A3D4QN91-F1
#
_entry.id   AF-A0A3D4QN91-F1
#
_cell.length_a   1.000
_cell.length_b   1.000
_cell.length_c   1.000
_cell.angle_alpha   90.00
_cell.angle_beta   90.00
_cell.angle_gamma   90.00
#
_symmetry.space_group_name_H-M   'P 1'
#
loop_
_entity.id
_entity.type
_entity.pdbx_description
1 polymer ?
#
loop_
_entity_poly.entity_id
_entity_poly.type
_entity_poly.pdbx_seq_one_letter_code
_entity_poly.pdbx_strand_id
1 'polypeptide(L)'
;RQKVCPVGAIEPAELNNYYKQFQHVMSDPVESHGLTGTTGRGTEEVKTNDVTGRVKKGQVGICIDMGRPGLGVFLRDASKVAMEIAKAGVRLLAADHTPLAALMKDLKSGELKEECLDYHLLSVIVEGVCQESQLKEVLKALQKVQKEIDTVFSLGLIMRFDENGETKALGVLDELGIPQPHRGKINVGLGRPLSIE
;
A
#
# COMPACT_ATOMS: atom_id res chain seq x y z
N ARG A 1 7.65 -2.17 28.11
CA ARG A 1 6.41 -1.34 28.23
C ARG A 1 6.63 -0.24 29.27
N GLN A 2 6.07 0.96 29.06
CA GLN A 2 6.33 2.20 29.83
C GLN A 2 5.76 2.25 31.28
N LYS A 3 5.32 1.11 31.87
CA LYS A 3 4.73 1.04 33.23
C LYS A 3 3.64 2.10 33.53
N VAL A 4 2.86 2.48 32.52
CA VAL A 4 1.84 3.55 32.62
C VAL A 4 0.59 3.15 33.41
N CYS A 5 0.38 1.85 33.65
CA CYS A 5 -0.76 1.35 34.43
C CYS A 5 -0.30 0.93 35.83
N PRO A 6 -0.57 1.71 36.89
CA PRO A 6 -0.09 1.43 38.24
C PRO A 6 -0.72 0.18 38.87
N VAL A 7 -1.89 -0.25 38.37
CA VAL A 7 -2.64 -1.41 38.87
C VAL A 7 -2.63 -2.61 37.93
N GLY A 8 -1.90 -2.53 36.81
CA GLY A 8 -1.77 -3.66 35.87
C GLY A 8 -3.03 -4.00 35.06
N ALA A 9 -4.05 -3.14 35.03
CA ALA A 9 -5.33 -3.41 34.33
C ALA A 9 -5.24 -3.44 32.79
N ILE A 10 -4.11 -3.04 32.19
CA ILE A 10 -3.91 -3.07 30.74
C ILE A 10 -3.10 -4.31 30.38
N GLU A 11 -3.78 -5.36 29.97
CA GLU A 11 -3.19 -6.63 29.57
C GLU A 11 -3.24 -6.82 28.05
N PRO A 12 -2.22 -7.43 27.43
CA PRO A 12 -2.31 -7.80 26.02
C PRO A 12 -3.38 -8.88 25.82
N ALA A 13 -4.14 -8.76 24.74
CA ALA A 13 -4.98 -9.87 24.30
C ALA A 13 -4.11 -11.05 23.85
N GLU A 14 -4.57 -12.27 24.12
CA GLU A 14 -3.90 -13.47 23.62
C GLU A 14 -3.90 -13.50 22.08
N LEU A 15 -2.71 -13.64 21.51
CA LEU A 15 -2.47 -13.77 20.06
C LEU A 15 -2.61 -15.23 19.61
N ASN A 16 -3.79 -15.79 19.85
CA ASN A 16 -4.10 -17.21 19.67
C ASN A 16 -4.39 -17.63 18.22
N ASN A 17 -4.30 -16.72 17.25
CA ASN A 17 -4.42 -17.03 15.84
C ASN A 17 -3.55 -16.12 14.97
N TYR A 18 -3.32 -16.54 13.73
CA TYR A 18 -2.49 -15.85 12.76
C TYR A 18 -2.95 -14.40 12.52
N TYR A 19 -4.26 -14.16 12.39
CA TYR A 19 -4.79 -12.83 12.08
C TYR A 19 -4.60 -11.84 13.24
N LYS A 20 -4.70 -12.29 14.50
CA LYS A 20 -4.37 -11.48 15.68
C LYS A 20 -2.88 -11.15 15.72
N GLN A 21 -2.01 -12.12 15.41
CA GLN A 21 -0.57 -11.88 15.31
C GLN A 21 -0.27 -10.87 14.20
N PHE A 22 -0.89 -11.02 13.03
CA PHE A 22 -0.77 -10.07 11.94
C PHE A 22 -1.22 -8.66 12.35
N GLN A 23 -2.40 -8.54 12.98
CA GLN A 23 -2.92 -7.27 13.48
C GLN A 23 -1.96 -6.61 14.47
N HIS A 24 -1.38 -7.40 15.38
CA HIS A 24 -0.40 -6.92 16.35
C HIS A 24 0.84 -6.37 15.66
N VAL A 25 1.45 -7.13 14.74
CA VAL A 25 2.64 -6.69 13.99
C VAL A 25 2.37 -5.42 13.16
N MET A 26 1.19 -5.35 12.53
CA MET A 26 0.81 -4.17 11.73
C MET A 26 0.45 -2.94 12.58
N SER A 27 0.23 -3.10 13.88
CA SER A 27 -0.22 -2.02 14.77
C SER A 27 0.76 -1.68 15.88
N ASP A 28 1.85 -2.44 16.01
CA ASP A 28 2.91 -2.20 16.99
C ASP A 28 4.18 -1.69 16.30
N PRO A 29 4.63 -0.45 16.58
CA PRO A 29 5.82 0.11 15.94
C PRO A 29 7.13 -0.56 16.36
N VAL A 30 7.15 -1.37 17.42
CA VAL A 30 8.37 -2.08 17.85
C VAL A 30 8.49 -3.48 17.25
N GLU A 31 7.42 -4.00 16.67
CA GLU A 31 7.41 -5.33 16.08
C GLU A 31 7.92 -5.32 14.63
N SER A 32 8.58 -6.40 14.25
CA SER A 32 9.12 -6.59 12.89
C SER A 32 8.30 -7.62 12.14
N HIS A 33 8.00 -7.36 10.87
CA HIS A 33 7.33 -8.36 10.05
C HIS A 33 8.36 -9.38 9.56
N GLY A 34 8.28 -10.62 10.05
CA GLY A 34 9.27 -11.67 9.80
C GLY A 34 9.45 -12.08 8.32
N LEU A 35 8.50 -11.73 7.45
CA LEU A 35 8.53 -12.05 6.01
C LEU A 35 9.21 -10.97 5.16
N THR A 36 8.98 -9.69 5.46
CA THR A 36 9.53 -8.57 4.67
C THR A 36 10.82 -8.00 5.27
N GLY A 37 11.19 -8.42 6.49
CA GLY A 37 12.37 -7.91 7.21
C GLY A 37 12.28 -6.42 7.57
N THR A 38 11.17 -5.76 7.24
CA THR A 38 10.95 -4.33 7.50
C THR A 38 10.19 -4.17 8.81
N THR A 39 10.66 -3.26 9.67
CA THR A 39 10.01 -2.95 10.95
C THR A 39 8.74 -2.12 10.73
N GLY A 40 7.67 -2.48 11.43
CA GLY A 40 6.39 -1.76 11.38
C GLY A 40 5.66 -1.83 10.04
N ARG A 41 5.15 -0.66 9.60
CA ARG A 41 4.11 -0.53 8.55
C ARG A 41 4.62 -0.06 7.20
N GLY A 42 5.93 0.19 7.10
CA GLY A 42 6.55 0.74 5.89
C GLY A 42 6.92 -0.37 4.92
N THR A 43 6.80 -0.08 3.62
CA THR A 43 7.34 -0.92 2.55
C THR A 43 8.48 -0.18 1.84
N GLU A 44 9.28 -0.92 1.09
CA GLU A 44 10.43 -0.36 0.37
C GLU A 44 10.00 0.59 -0.76
N GLU A 45 8.86 0.34 -1.43
CA GLU A 45 8.23 1.21 -2.43
C GLU A 45 9.22 1.78 -3.47
N VAL A 46 9.28 3.12 -3.58
CA VAL A 46 10.18 3.89 -4.44
C VAL A 46 11.62 3.96 -3.90
N LYS A 47 11.85 3.70 -2.61
CA LYS A 47 13.11 3.99 -1.92
C LYS A 47 14.26 3.13 -2.44
N THR A 48 13.93 1.94 -2.92
CA THR A 48 14.91 0.97 -3.46
C THR A 48 14.74 0.75 -4.95
N ASN A 49 13.93 1.56 -5.66
CA ASN A 49 13.63 1.33 -7.08
C ASN A 49 14.87 1.45 -7.98
N ASP A 50 15.88 2.19 -7.54
CA ASP A 50 17.19 2.30 -8.21
C ASP A 50 18.06 1.05 -8.08
N VAL A 51 17.75 0.13 -7.17
CA VAL A 51 18.42 -1.17 -7.07
C VAL A 51 17.49 -2.31 -7.52
N THR A 52 16.19 -2.20 -7.23
CA THR A 52 15.21 -3.27 -7.44
C THR A 52 14.50 -3.21 -8.79
N GLY A 53 14.39 -2.03 -9.43
CA GLY A 53 13.71 -1.87 -10.71
C GLY A 53 12.22 -2.24 -10.71
N ARG A 54 11.56 -2.24 -9.54
CA ARG A 54 10.16 -2.69 -9.35
C ARG A 54 9.14 -1.93 -10.19
N VAL A 55 9.37 -0.64 -10.42
CA VAL A 55 8.58 0.21 -11.32
C VAL A 55 9.44 0.59 -12.53
N LYS A 56 9.04 0.11 -13.71
CA LYS A 56 9.75 0.33 -14.98
C LYS A 56 9.27 1.61 -15.67
N LYS A 57 9.98 2.02 -16.74
CA LYS A 57 9.50 3.12 -17.61
C LYS A 57 8.18 2.67 -18.27
N GLY A 58 7.21 3.56 -18.41
CA GLY A 58 5.87 3.23 -18.91
C GLY A 58 4.94 2.60 -17.87
N GLN A 59 5.41 2.41 -16.64
CA GLN A 59 4.62 1.90 -15.52
C GLN A 59 4.45 2.94 -14.42
N VAL A 60 3.36 2.80 -13.68
CA VAL A 60 3.07 3.59 -12.48
C VAL A 60 2.90 2.63 -11.31
N GLY A 61 3.73 2.78 -10.28
CA GLY A 61 3.52 2.14 -9.00
C GLY A 61 2.42 2.86 -8.23
N ILE A 62 1.52 2.07 -7.64
CA ILE A 62 0.37 2.52 -6.87
C ILE A 62 0.61 2.11 -5.42
N CYS A 63 0.54 3.07 -4.51
CA CYS A 63 0.60 2.87 -3.07
C CYS A 63 -0.59 3.58 -2.43
N ILE A 64 -1.50 2.83 -1.80
CA ILE A 64 -2.71 3.38 -1.19
C ILE A 64 -2.64 3.13 0.31
N ASP A 65 -2.23 4.16 1.06
CA ASP A 65 -2.07 4.11 2.51
C ASP A 65 -3.41 4.39 3.20
N MET A 66 -4.02 3.36 3.80
CA MET A 66 -5.35 3.40 4.38
C MET A 66 -5.31 3.52 5.90
N GLY A 67 -6.22 4.30 6.49
CA GLY A 67 -6.43 4.41 7.94
C GLY A 67 -5.60 5.49 8.66
N ARG A 68 -4.66 6.15 7.99
CA ARG A 68 -3.91 7.28 8.57
C ARG A 68 -4.71 8.59 8.60
N PRO A 69 -4.43 9.53 9.54
CA PRO A 69 -3.34 9.53 10.54
C PRO A 69 -3.65 8.77 11.83
N GLY A 70 -4.79 8.10 11.94
CA GLY A 70 -5.18 7.32 13.13
C GLY A 70 -6.64 6.89 13.15
N LEU A 71 -7.32 6.93 12.00
CA LEU A 71 -8.71 6.47 11.88
C LEU A 71 -8.78 4.94 11.93
N GLY A 72 -7.71 4.27 11.49
CA GLY A 72 -7.68 2.82 11.33
C GLY A 72 -8.45 2.36 10.10
N VAL A 73 -8.38 1.07 9.83
CA VAL A 73 -8.99 0.45 8.65
C VAL A 73 -9.40 -0.98 8.96
N PHE A 74 -10.64 -1.32 8.63
CA PHE A 74 -11.05 -2.71 8.58
C PHE A 74 -10.58 -3.37 7.29
N LEU A 75 -10.14 -4.62 7.37
CA LEU A 75 -9.66 -5.35 6.20
C LEU A 75 -10.72 -5.54 5.11
N ARG A 76 -12.01 -5.53 5.44
CA ARG A 76 -13.09 -5.42 4.42
C ARG A 76 -12.94 -4.22 3.49
N ASP A 77 -12.54 -3.06 4.00
CA ASP A 77 -12.38 -1.85 3.18
C ASP A 77 -11.10 -1.91 2.36
N ALA A 78 -10.02 -2.45 2.95
CA ALA A 78 -8.80 -2.75 2.20
C ALA A 78 -9.06 -3.75 1.06
N SER A 79 -9.86 -4.79 1.30
CA SER A 79 -10.29 -5.76 0.29
C SER A 79 -11.08 -5.09 -0.83
N LYS A 80 -12.07 -4.25 -0.52
CA LYS A 80 -12.84 -3.48 -1.53
C LYS A 80 -11.91 -2.64 -2.43
N VAL A 81 -10.99 -1.89 -1.83
CA VAL A 81 -10.03 -1.05 -2.57
C VAL A 81 -9.12 -1.91 -3.46
N ALA A 82 -8.53 -2.98 -2.91
CA ALA A 82 -7.69 -3.90 -3.66
C ALA A 82 -8.42 -4.53 -4.85
N MET A 83 -9.67 -4.92 -4.66
CA MET A 83 -10.50 -5.49 -5.73
C MET A 83 -10.84 -4.48 -6.83
N GLU A 84 -11.20 -3.25 -6.49
CA GLU A 84 -11.55 -2.24 -7.50
C GLU A 84 -10.33 -1.83 -8.34
N ILE A 85 -9.14 -1.67 -7.73
CA ILE A 85 -7.94 -1.34 -8.50
C ILE A 85 -7.42 -2.52 -9.33
N ALA A 86 -7.59 -3.75 -8.85
CA ALA A 86 -7.23 -4.94 -9.60
C ALA A 86 -8.09 -5.09 -10.87
N LYS A 87 -9.41 -4.86 -10.77
CA LYS A 87 -10.32 -4.77 -11.93
C LYS A 87 -9.93 -3.67 -12.91
N ALA A 88 -9.38 -2.55 -12.42
CA ALA A 88 -8.88 -1.46 -13.25
C ALA A 88 -7.51 -1.74 -13.89
N GLY A 89 -6.91 -2.91 -13.63
CA GLY A 89 -5.68 -3.36 -14.28
C GLY A 89 -4.42 -3.19 -13.43
N VAL A 90 -4.53 -2.87 -12.13
CA VAL A 90 -3.39 -2.90 -11.22
C VAL A 90 -2.99 -4.35 -10.92
N ARG A 91 -1.72 -4.67 -11.13
CA ARG A 91 -1.12 -5.92 -10.65
C ARG A 91 -0.62 -5.71 -9.23
N LEU A 92 -1.28 -6.33 -8.26
CA LEU A 92 -0.91 -6.26 -6.84
C LEU A 92 0.45 -6.91 -6.59
N LEU A 93 1.19 -6.39 -5.60
CA LEU A 93 2.48 -6.93 -5.21
C LEU A 93 2.32 -8.22 -4.40
N ALA A 94 3.33 -9.10 -4.47
CA ALA A 94 3.34 -10.38 -3.76
C ALA A 94 3.76 -10.24 -2.28
N ALA A 95 3.61 -11.32 -1.50
CA ALA A 95 3.79 -11.32 -0.04
C ALA A 95 5.23 -11.05 0.43
N ASP A 96 6.22 -11.25 -0.44
CA ASP A 96 7.62 -10.87 -0.21
C ASP A 96 7.86 -9.36 -0.34
N HIS A 97 6.90 -8.63 -0.91
CA HIS A 97 6.97 -7.18 -1.14
C HIS A 97 6.04 -6.38 -0.23
N THR A 98 4.85 -6.90 0.05
CA THR A 98 3.84 -6.21 0.86
C THR A 98 3.17 -7.17 1.86
N PRO A 99 3.05 -6.81 3.16
CA PRO A 99 2.43 -7.69 4.16
C PRO A 99 0.98 -8.04 3.84
N LEU A 100 0.22 -7.13 3.22
CA LEU A 100 -1.21 -7.33 2.93
C LEU A 100 -1.44 -8.53 1.99
N ALA A 101 -0.51 -8.81 1.09
CA ALA A 101 -0.60 -9.93 0.15
C ALA A 101 -0.63 -11.31 0.83
N ALA A 102 -0.12 -11.44 2.07
CA ALA A 102 -0.22 -12.68 2.84
C ALA A 102 -1.69 -13.01 3.24
N LEU A 103 -2.56 -12.00 3.25
CA LEU A 103 -3.98 -12.11 3.54
C LEU A 103 -4.84 -12.24 2.28
N MET A 104 -4.26 -12.10 1.09
CA MET A 104 -5.00 -12.26 -0.16
C MET A 104 -5.30 -13.73 -0.43
N LYS A 105 -6.55 -14.01 -0.82
CA LYS A 105 -7.00 -15.29 -1.35
C LYS A 105 -6.57 -15.44 -2.81
N ASP A 106 -6.64 -14.35 -3.57
CA ASP A 106 -6.14 -14.27 -4.94
C ASP A 106 -5.54 -12.87 -5.21
N LEU A 107 -4.26 -12.85 -5.58
CA LEU A 107 -3.54 -11.62 -5.93
C LEU A 107 -4.12 -10.95 -7.19
N LYS A 108 -4.73 -11.71 -8.11
CA LYS A 108 -5.30 -11.16 -9.35
C LYS A 108 -6.62 -10.46 -9.11
N SER A 109 -7.47 -11.00 -8.24
CA SER A 109 -8.75 -10.38 -7.87
C SER A 109 -8.59 -9.29 -6.82
N GLY A 110 -7.53 -9.35 -5.99
CA GLY A 110 -7.36 -8.48 -4.82
C GLY A 110 -8.23 -8.85 -3.63
N GLU A 111 -8.95 -9.97 -3.71
CA GLU A 111 -9.84 -10.46 -2.65
C GLU A 111 -9.01 -10.98 -1.46
N LEU A 112 -9.30 -10.44 -0.27
CA LEU A 112 -8.76 -10.95 0.99
C LEU A 112 -9.54 -12.18 1.48
N LYS A 113 -8.89 -13.02 2.28
CA LYS A 113 -9.52 -14.17 2.94
C LYS A 113 -10.67 -13.72 3.85
N GLU A 114 -11.82 -14.39 3.75
CA GLU A 114 -13.03 -14.01 4.50
C GLU A 114 -12.78 -13.92 6.01
N GLU A 115 -11.95 -14.81 6.56
CA GLU A 115 -11.72 -14.88 8.01
C GLU A 115 -10.94 -13.68 8.57
N CYS A 116 -10.35 -12.84 7.71
CA CYS A 116 -9.62 -11.65 8.15
C CYS A 116 -10.40 -10.33 8.00
N LEU A 117 -11.56 -10.31 7.32
CA LEU A 117 -12.25 -9.07 6.93
C LEU A 117 -12.68 -8.17 8.11
N ASP A 118 -13.00 -8.78 9.26
CA ASP A 118 -13.43 -8.07 10.49
C ASP A 118 -12.27 -7.57 11.35
N TYR A 119 -11.02 -7.86 10.98
CA TYR A 119 -9.88 -7.35 11.72
C TYR A 119 -9.61 -5.88 11.39
N HIS A 120 -9.35 -5.09 12.43
CA HIS A 120 -9.09 -3.66 12.35
C HIS A 120 -7.61 -3.35 12.57
N LEU A 121 -6.98 -2.67 11.62
CA LEU A 121 -5.57 -2.30 11.67
C LEU A 121 -5.43 -0.79 11.90
N LEU A 122 -4.31 -0.35 12.47
CA LEU A 122 -3.99 1.09 12.55
C LEU A 122 -3.82 1.71 11.17
N SER A 123 -3.15 1.01 10.26
CA SER A 123 -3.08 1.35 8.84
C SER A 123 -2.60 0.16 8.04
N VAL A 124 -2.90 0.13 6.75
CA VAL A 124 -2.36 -0.84 5.81
C VAL A 124 -2.19 -0.19 4.45
N ILE A 125 -1.22 -0.67 3.69
CA ILE A 125 -0.95 -0.16 2.35
C ILE A 125 -1.41 -1.22 1.34
N VAL A 126 -2.24 -0.80 0.38
CA VAL A 126 -2.56 -1.60 -0.81
C VAL A 126 -1.62 -1.18 -1.93
N GLU A 127 -0.80 -2.10 -2.44
CA GLU A 127 0.29 -1.79 -3.36
C GLU A 127 0.25 -2.63 -4.63
N GLY A 128 0.60 -2.00 -5.75
CA GLY A 128 0.67 -2.65 -7.04
C GLY A 128 1.32 -1.79 -8.12
N VAL A 129 1.29 -2.28 -9.35
CA VAL A 129 1.80 -1.58 -10.53
C VAL A 129 0.80 -1.70 -11.66
N CYS A 130 0.54 -0.61 -12.39
CA CYS A 130 -0.20 -0.61 -13.65
C CYS A 130 0.61 0.03 -14.77
N GLN A 131 0.15 -0.11 -16.02
CA GLN A 131 0.69 0.66 -17.14
C GLN A 131 0.23 2.12 -17.02
N GLU A 132 1.03 3.06 -17.53
CA GLU A 132 0.66 4.49 -17.59
C GLU A 132 -0.68 4.71 -18.30
N SER A 133 -0.96 3.93 -19.36
CA SER A 133 -2.22 3.98 -20.11
C SER A 133 -3.46 3.57 -19.28
N GLN A 134 -3.27 2.83 -18.18
CA GLN A 134 -4.35 2.38 -17.30
C GLN A 134 -4.60 3.33 -16.12
N LEU A 135 -3.68 4.27 -15.85
CA LEU A 135 -3.73 5.13 -14.67
C LEU A 135 -5.06 5.87 -14.55
N LYS A 136 -5.62 6.36 -15.67
CA LYS A 136 -6.90 7.08 -15.68
C LYS A 136 -8.05 6.23 -15.14
N GLU A 137 -8.13 4.96 -15.52
CA GLU A 137 -9.17 4.05 -15.06
C GLU A 137 -8.94 3.64 -13.60
N VAL A 138 -7.69 3.47 -13.18
CA VAL A 138 -7.34 3.23 -11.76
C VAL A 138 -7.77 4.41 -10.88
N LEU A 139 -7.51 5.64 -11.30
CA LEU A 139 -7.90 6.84 -10.55
C LEU A 139 -9.42 7.00 -10.47
N LYS A 140 -10.17 6.70 -11.55
CA LYS A 140 -11.64 6.67 -11.53
C LYS A 140 -12.17 5.60 -10.57
N ALA A 141 -11.57 4.40 -10.57
CA ALA A 141 -11.94 3.33 -9.65
C ALA A 141 -11.72 3.77 -8.19
N LEU A 142 -10.61 4.45 -7.90
CA LEU A 142 -10.34 5.03 -6.58
C LEU A 142 -11.35 6.13 -6.21
N GLN A 143 -11.71 7.01 -7.15
CA GLN A 143 -12.71 8.06 -6.93
C GLN A 143 -14.12 7.51 -6.65
N LYS A 144 -14.42 6.32 -7.15
CA LYS A 144 -15.66 5.59 -6.87
C LYS A 144 -15.58 4.92 -5.49
N VAL A 145 -14.59 4.05 -5.26
CA VAL A 145 -14.49 3.23 -4.05
C VAL A 145 -14.28 4.06 -2.77
N GLN A 146 -13.71 5.26 -2.86
CA GLN A 146 -13.61 6.16 -1.70
C GLN A 146 -14.97 6.51 -1.08
N LYS A 147 -16.08 6.34 -1.81
CA LYS A 147 -17.46 6.57 -1.33
C LYS A 147 -18.10 5.32 -0.72
N GLU A 148 -17.41 4.18 -0.76
CA GLU A 148 -17.92 2.85 -0.39
C GLU A 148 -17.16 2.22 0.79
N ILE A 149 -16.24 2.97 1.39
CA ILE A 149 -15.39 2.56 2.52
C ILE A 149 -15.65 3.44 3.74
N ASP A 150 -15.45 2.90 4.94
CA ASP A 150 -15.65 3.60 6.22
C ASP A 150 -14.31 4.09 6.80
N THR A 151 -13.34 4.36 5.93
CA THR A 151 -12.01 4.87 6.28
C THR A 151 -11.52 5.88 5.24
N VAL A 152 -10.33 6.44 5.46
CA VAL A 152 -9.64 7.33 4.53
C VAL A 152 -8.42 6.63 3.93
N PHE A 153 -7.98 7.11 2.77
CA PHE A 153 -6.70 6.72 2.22
C PHE A 153 -5.94 7.90 1.60
N SER A 154 -4.62 7.77 1.52
CA SER A 154 -3.74 8.65 0.76
C SER A 154 -3.13 7.88 -0.40
N LEU A 155 -3.18 8.46 -1.60
CA LEU A 155 -2.61 7.85 -2.80
C LEU A 155 -1.19 8.36 -3.04
N GLY A 156 -0.24 7.43 -3.13
CA GLY A 156 1.10 7.61 -3.65
C GLY A 156 1.21 7.06 -5.07
N LEU A 157 1.76 7.88 -5.97
CA LEU A 157 2.12 7.47 -7.32
C LEU A 157 3.64 7.41 -7.44
N ILE A 158 4.15 6.28 -7.92
CA ILE A 158 5.57 6.05 -8.15
C ILE A 158 5.78 6.00 -9.66
N MET A 159 6.58 6.92 -10.18
CA MET A 159 6.83 7.04 -11.61
C MET A 159 8.30 7.31 -11.88
N ARG A 160 8.74 6.92 -13.08
CA ARG A 160 10.07 7.26 -13.57
C ARG A 160 9.97 8.45 -14.50
N PHE A 161 10.82 9.43 -14.25
CA PHE A 161 10.99 10.57 -15.13
C PHE A 161 11.96 10.23 -16.26
N ASP A 162 11.77 10.86 -17.42
CA ASP A 162 12.73 10.80 -18.52
C ASP A 162 13.96 11.69 -18.26
N GLU A 163 14.87 11.76 -19.23
CA GLU A 163 16.08 12.59 -19.16
C GLU A 163 15.81 14.09 -19.05
N ASN A 164 14.62 14.56 -19.41
CA ASN A 164 14.21 15.96 -19.27
C ASN A 164 13.53 16.22 -17.91
N GLY A 165 13.37 15.19 -17.08
CA GLY A 165 12.63 15.29 -15.83
C GLY A 165 11.12 15.33 -16.03
N GLU A 166 10.62 14.82 -17.16
CA GLU A 166 9.19 14.81 -17.49
C GLU A 166 8.56 13.42 -17.36
N THR A 167 7.24 13.40 -17.18
CA THR A 167 6.42 12.18 -17.18
C THR A 167 5.00 12.51 -17.65
N LYS A 168 4.46 11.67 -18.54
CA LYS A 168 3.10 11.85 -19.08
C LYS A 168 2.02 11.40 -18.10
N ALA A 169 2.39 10.55 -17.13
CA ALA A 169 1.47 9.99 -16.15
C ALA A 169 0.73 11.07 -15.34
N LEU A 170 1.40 12.18 -15.03
CA LEU A 170 0.81 13.27 -14.23
C LEU A 170 -0.28 14.05 -14.97
N GLY A 171 -0.25 14.10 -16.31
CA GLY A 171 -1.28 14.80 -17.10
C GLY A 171 -2.68 14.21 -16.90
N VAL A 172 -2.77 12.93 -16.54
CA VAL A 172 -4.05 12.28 -16.19
C VAL A 172 -4.70 12.91 -14.96
N LEU A 173 -3.92 13.47 -14.03
CA LEU A 173 -4.47 14.15 -12.85
C LEU A 173 -5.23 15.40 -13.27
N ASP A 174 -4.68 16.19 -14.18
CA ASP A 174 -5.32 17.41 -14.70
C ASP A 174 -6.62 17.07 -15.45
N GLU A 175 -6.62 16.01 -16.27
CA GLU A 175 -7.81 15.52 -16.96
C GLU A 175 -8.95 15.11 -16.03
N LEU A 176 -8.62 14.66 -14.81
CA LEU A 176 -9.58 14.23 -13.80
C LEU A 176 -9.87 15.34 -12.76
N GLY A 177 -9.30 16.53 -12.93
CA GLY A 177 -9.42 17.63 -11.96
C GLY A 177 -8.80 17.32 -10.60
N ILE A 178 -7.84 16.40 -10.55
CA ILE A 178 -7.08 16.06 -9.34
C ILE A 178 -5.88 17.01 -9.26
N PRO A 179 -5.71 17.78 -8.16
CA PRO A 179 -4.56 18.65 -8.01
C PRO A 179 -3.25 17.86 -8.08
N GLN A 180 -2.29 18.35 -8.88
CA GLN A 180 -0.97 17.74 -8.94
C GLN A 180 -0.25 17.78 -7.59
N PRO A 181 0.57 16.76 -7.27
CA PRO A 181 1.33 16.73 -6.04
C PRO A 181 2.41 17.81 -6.04
N HIS A 182 2.50 18.57 -4.94
CA HIS A 182 3.54 19.60 -4.74
C HIS A 182 4.73 19.08 -3.91
N ARG A 183 4.65 17.83 -3.41
CA ARG A 183 5.69 17.15 -2.63
C ARG A 183 5.89 15.76 -3.17
N GLY A 184 7.14 15.32 -3.20
CA GLY A 184 7.50 13.98 -3.64
C GLY A 184 8.79 13.51 -2.97
N LYS A 185 9.01 12.21 -3.00
CA LYS A 185 10.31 11.60 -2.69
C LYS A 185 10.99 11.30 -4.01
N ILE A 186 12.22 11.78 -4.17
CA ILE A 186 13.01 11.51 -5.36
C ILE A 186 14.04 10.44 -5.02
N ASN A 187 13.94 9.30 -5.70
CA ASN A 187 15.04 8.35 -5.77
C ASN A 187 15.97 8.81 -6.91
N VAL A 188 17.21 9.16 -6.58
CA VAL A 188 18.19 9.76 -7.49
C VAL A 188 18.87 8.76 -8.44
N GLY A 189 18.57 7.46 -8.33
CA GLY A 189 19.03 6.48 -9.33
C GLY A 189 20.48 6.02 -9.18
N LEU A 190 21.11 6.18 -8.01
CA LEU A 190 22.52 5.85 -7.82
C LEU A 190 22.78 4.33 -7.71
N GLY A 191 21.78 3.55 -7.31
CA GLY A 191 21.89 2.12 -7.06
C GLY A 191 22.09 1.22 -8.28
N ARG A 192 21.70 1.68 -9.49
CA ARG A 192 21.77 0.97 -10.79
C ARG A 192 21.32 -0.51 -10.72
N PRO A 193 20.07 -0.86 -11.09
CA PRO A 193 19.56 -2.22 -10.95
C PRO A 193 20.37 -3.22 -11.79
N LEU A 194 20.53 -4.45 -11.29
CA LEU A 194 21.22 -5.53 -12.00
C LEU A 194 20.46 -6.00 -13.26
N SER A 195 19.14 -5.77 -13.32
CA SER A 195 18.34 -5.89 -14.55
C SER A 195 17.21 -4.85 -14.56
N ILE A 196 16.94 -4.27 -15.74
CA ILE A 196 15.89 -3.25 -15.97
C ILE A 196 14.86 -3.75 -17.00
N GLU A 197 15.05 -4.97 -17.52
CA GLU A 197 14.14 -5.63 -18.48
C GLU A 197 12.82 -6.03 -17.83
#